data_AF-A0A2W2H6Q7-F1
#
_entry.id   AF-A0A2W2H6Q7-F1
#
_cell.length_a   1.000
_cell.length_b   1.000
_cell.length_c   1.000
_cell.angle_alpha   90.00
_cell.angle_beta   90.00
_cell.angle_gamma   90.00
#
_symmetry.space_group_name_H-M   'P 1'
#
loop_
_entity.id
_entity.type
_entity.pdbx_description
1 polymer ?
#
loop_
_entity_poly.entity_id
_entity_poly.type
_entity_poly.pdbx_seq_one_letter_code
_entity_poly.pdbx_strand_id
1 'polypeptide(L)'
;MSHSPEISDAFGRLLAAASGAFDERDGQHSREAALFTYTVMTSADGWSLNDATRIHLSKIAGAYASEITMGADLGDADMTKDSAMQATPDPRDPITIPGLHGAFRLSPEDTFRFMTTFAGTPVTRRPFEDGMDALSQRVFPVAADSAKSSRDVTRLDRLFSALGNVRGFELAAAMRVLKPKDEALKSAEAAESLLAGALLGALGLLPPFSAIPGTWTALSTGVDAYYTYGRDPKMQVDELKKLDGSEALARQYEAARLLMQHGFAPKVPPSGAIAGQDGTLRPFQEVIKQGNPGMKLVDQWFIDNGMGTTKEFSFGELSRRLATSFDGRKQPAMERTWLYKNKLTTD
;
A
#
# COMPACT_ATOMS: atom_id res chain seq x y z
N MET A 1 21.31 4.12 -24.53
CA MET A 1 22.01 3.28 -23.54
C MET A 1 21.89 1.83 -23.98
N SER A 2 22.92 1.01 -23.76
CA SER A 2 23.05 -0.32 -24.37
C SER A 2 21.82 -1.22 -24.16
N HIS A 3 21.36 -1.88 -25.23
CA HIS A 3 20.23 -2.81 -25.21
C HIS A 3 20.51 -4.15 -24.51
N SER A 4 21.62 -4.31 -23.78
CA SER A 4 21.89 -5.54 -23.02
C SER A 4 21.19 -5.50 -21.66
N PRO A 5 20.26 -6.43 -21.37
CA PRO A 5 19.61 -6.54 -20.06
C PRO A 5 20.61 -6.70 -18.91
N GLU A 6 21.76 -7.34 -19.15
CA GLU A 6 22.80 -7.60 -18.15
C GLU A 6 23.48 -6.29 -17.70
N ILE A 7 23.77 -5.39 -18.64
CA ILE A 7 24.36 -4.08 -18.34
C ILE A 7 23.37 -3.23 -17.55
N SER A 8 22.09 -3.26 -17.93
CA SER A 8 21.04 -2.53 -17.22
C SER A 8 20.73 -3.10 -15.84
N ASP A 9 20.83 -4.42 -15.67
CA ASP A 9 20.75 -5.09 -14.37
C ASP A 9 21.92 -4.67 -13.48
N ALA A 10 23.15 -4.74 -13.99
CA ALA A 10 24.35 -4.32 -13.25
C ALA A 10 24.31 -2.84 -12.86
N PHE A 11 23.89 -1.97 -13.77
CA PHE A 11 23.69 -0.55 -13.48
C PHE A 11 22.62 -0.33 -12.40
N GLY A 12 21.47 -1.00 -12.52
CA GLY A 12 20.42 -0.92 -11.49
C GLY A 12 20.89 -1.43 -10.13
N ARG A 13 21.66 -2.53 -10.08
CA ARG A 13 22.26 -3.03 -8.84
C ARG A 13 23.21 -2.03 -8.21
N LEU A 14 24.02 -1.36 -9.02
CA LEU A 14 24.93 -0.31 -8.54
C LEU A 14 24.14 0.84 -7.91
N LEU A 15 23.05 1.28 -8.55
CA LEU A 15 22.17 2.31 -7.96
C LEU A 15 21.60 1.84 -6.62
N ALA A 16 21.03 0.65 -6.56
CA ALA A 16 20.44 0.12 -5.32
C ALA A 16 21.47 -0.07 -4.21
N ALA A 17 22.68 -0.53 -4.53
CA ALA A 17 23.76 -0.67 -3.56
C ALA A 17 24.25 0.68 -3.04
N ALA A 18 24.44 1.67 -3.92
CA ALA A 18 24.85 3.02 -3.51
C ALA A 18 23.77 3.75 -2.69
N SER A 19 22.51 3.37 -2.88
CA SER A 19 21.37 3.78 -2.06
C SER A 19 21.27 3.06 -0.71
N GLY A 20 22.16 2.13 -0.37
CA GLY A 20 22.02 1.34 0.86
C GLY A 20 20.85 0.35 0.85
N ALA A 21 20.21 0.10 -0.30
CA ALA A 21 18.98 -0.68 -0.37
C ALA A 21 19.17 -2.19 -0.07
N PHE A 22 20.41 -2.66 0.03
CA PHE A 22 20.73 -4.07 0.32
C PHE A 22 21.25 -4.32 1.73
N ASP A 23 21.77 -3.29 2.39
CA ASP A 23 22.59 -3.39 3.59
C ASP A 23 22.17 -2.41 4.70
N GLU A 24 21.42 -1.36 4.36
CA GLU A 24 20.86 -0.42 5.32
C GLU A 24 19.35 -0.68 5.54
N ARG A 25 18.83 -0.18 6.66
CA ARG A 25 17.43 -0.38 7.06
C ARG A 25 16.64 0.91 6.86
N ASP A 26 15.40 0.76 6.42
CA ASP A 26 14.41 1.84 6.36
C ASP A 26 14.35 2.63 7.68
N GLY A 27 14.42 3.96 7.56
CA GLY A 27 14.54 4.90 8.69
C GLY A 27 15.91 4.95 9.39
N GLN A 28 16.92 4.21 8.92
CA GLN A 28 18.27 4.14 9.51
C GLN A 28 19.38 4.23 8.45
N HIS A 29 19.11 4.92 7.35
CA HIS A 29 20.08 5.10 6.27
C HIS A 29 21.20 6.07 6.66
N SER A 30 22.41 5.81 6.15
CA SER A 30 23.55 6.73 6.24
C SER A 30 23.25 8.02 5.47
N ARG A 31 23.96 9.09 5.83
CA ARG A 31 23.78 10.39 5.18
C ARG A 31 24.13 10.34 3.69
N GLU A 32 25.17 9.58 3.37
CA GLU A 32 25.68 9.38 2.01
C GLU A 32 24.67 8.61 1.16
N ALA A 33 24.14 7.49 1.68
CA ALA A 33 23.09 6.72 1.02
C ALA A 33 21.83 7.56 0.82
N ALA A 34 21.40 8.30 1.85
CA ALA A 34 20.23 9.18 1.77
C ALA A 34 20.38 10.28 0.71
N LEU A 35 21.55 10.94 0.64
CA LEU A 35 21.82 11.97 -0.38
C LEU A 35 21.81 11.38 -1.80
N PHE A 36 22.43 10.22 -1.96
CA PHE A 36 22.44 9.52 -3.24
C PHE A 36 21.01 9.15 -3.65
N THR A 37 20.25 8.53 -2.74
CA THR A 37 18.86 8.13 -2.99
C THR A 37 17.96 9.30 -3.30
N TYR A 38 18.05 10.41 -2.56
CA TYR A 38 17.29 11.63 -2.87
C TYR A 38 17.53 12.08 -4.31
N THR A 39 18.79 12.05 -4.76
CA THR A 39 19.16 12.42 -6.14
C THR A 39 18.56 11.44 -7.14
N VAL A 40 18.60 10.14 -6.87
CA VAL A 40 17.97 9.11 -7.71
C VAL A 40 16.46 9.35 -7.79
N MET A 41 15.78 9.49 -6.65
CA MET A 41 14.33 9.61 -6.59
C MET A 41 13.80 10.89 -7.26
N THR A 42 14.57 11.98 -7.22
CA THR A 42 14.18 13.28 -7.82
C THR A 42 14.62 13.45 -9.28
N SER A 43 15.28 12.46 -9.89
CA SER A 43 15.78 12.56 -11.27
C SER A 43 15.57 11.33 -12.15
N ALA A 44 15.27 10.17 -11.57
CA ALA A 44 15.17 8.90 -12.31
C ALA A 44 14.01 8.86 -13.31
N ASP A 45 12.99 9.70 -13.13
CA ASP A 45 11.89 9.86 -14.09
C ASP A 45 12.36 10.49 -15.41
N GLY A 46 13.55 11.08 -15.46
CA GLY A 46 14.22 11.58 -16.66
C GLY A 46 15.04 10.53 -17.41
N TRP A 47 15.15 9.29 -16.91
CA TRP A 47 16.05 8.28 -17.46
C TRP A 47 15.34 7.32 -18.42
N SER A 48 16.07 6.82 -19.42
CA SER A 48 15.59 5.73 -20.27
C SER A 48 15.83 4.39 -19.57
N LEU A 49 14.75 3.79 -19.05
CA LEU A 49 14.80 2.62 -18.16
C LEU A 49 14.17 1.38 -18.81
N ASN A 50 14.90 0.26 -18.80
CA ASN A 50 14.34 -1.07 -19.08
C ASN A 50 14.04 -1.83 -17.78
N ASP A 51 13.27 -2.91 -17.88
CA ASP A 51 12.76 -3.66 -16.71
C ASP A 51 13.85 -4.16 -15.77
N ALA A 52 15.03 -4.50 -16.30
CA ALA A 52 16.17 -4.94 -15.50
C ALA A 52 16.64 -3.84 -14.51
N THR A 53 16.64 -2.56 -14.94
CA THR A 53 16.93 -1.44 -14.03
C THR A 53 15.75 -1.13 -13.12
N ARG A 54 14.51 -1.22 -13.63
CA ARG A 54 13.28 -0.89 -12.87
C ARG A 54 13.09 -1.73 -11.61
N ILE A 55 13.45 -3.02 -11.65
CA ILE A 55 13.43 -3.89 -10.46
C ILE A 55 14.28 -3.28 -9.33
N HIS A 56 15.43 -2.71 -9.63
CA HIS A 56 16.31 -2.14 -8.61
C HIS A 56 15.85 -0.75 -8.14
N LEU A 57 15.19 0.04 -8.99
CA LEU A 57 14.51 1.26 -8.53
C LEU A 57 13.37 0.95 -7.56
N SER A 58 12.64 -0.14 -7.79
CA SER A 58 11.64 -0.63 -6.83
C SER A 58 12.25 -1.07 -5.51
N LYS A 59 13.45 -1.67 -5.51
CA LYS A 59 14.18 -1.99 -4.27
C LYS A 59 14.56 -0.74 -3.50
N ILE A 60 15.01 0.31 -4.20
CA ILE A 60 15.28 1.62 -3.58
C ILE A 60 13.98 2.17 -2.97
N ALA A 61 12.86 2.14 -3.72
CA ALA A 61 11.57 2.57 -3.19
C ALA A 61 11.16 1.80 -1.92
N GLY A 62 11.35 0.48 -1.90
CA GLY A 62 11.04 -0.36 -0.75
C GLY A 62 11.96 -0.11 0.46
N ALA A 63 13.25 0.14 0.23
CA ALA A 63 14.21 0.46 1.29
C ALA A 63 13.96 1.84 1.93
N TYR A 64 13.30 2.75 1.21
CA TYR A 64 12.91 4.09 1.64
C TYR A 64 11.38 4.24 1.70
N ALA A 65 10.70 3.17 2.12
CA ALA A 65 9.25 3.14 2.22
C ALA A 65 8.71 4.23 3.15
N SER A 66 9.48 4.65 4.16
CA SER A 66 9.12 5.79 5.02
C SER A 66 9.03 7.10 4.24
N GLU A 67 10.04 7.43 3.45
CA GLU A 67 10.09 8.64 2.62
C GLU A 67 8.99 8.62 1.55
N ILE A 68 8.74 7.47 0.91
CA ILE A 68 7.63 7.32 -0.05
C ILE A 68 6.28 7.52 0.64
N THR A 69 6.09 6.95 1.84
CA THR A 69 4.83 7.08 2.57
C THR A 69 4.56 8.51 2.99
N MET A 70 5.57 9.21 3.50
CA MET A 70 5.42 10.63 3.87
C MET A 70 5.27 11.53 2.65
N GLY A 71 6.00 11.25 1.56
CA GLY A 71 5.88 12.00 0.31
C GLY A 71 4.51 11.84 -0.37
N ALA A 72 3.88 10.67 -0.22
CA ALA A 72 2.51 10.44 -0.70
C ALA A 72 1.44 11.00 0.25
N ASP A 73 1.75 11.30 1.51
CA ASP A 73 0.75 11.67 2.51
C ASP A 73 0.16 13.08 2.27
N LEU A 74 -1.01 13.11 1.61
CA LEU A 74 -1.76 14.34 1.36
C LEU A 74 -2.42 14.92 2.62
N GLY A 75 -2.34 14.24 3.76
CA GLY A 75 -2.76 14.76 5.06
C GLY A 75 -1.63 15.43 5.84
N ASP A 76 -0.39 15.35 5.37
CA ASP A 76 0.78 15.88 6.07
C ASP A 76 0.94 17.40 5.88
N ALA A 77 1.54 18.08 6.86
CA ALA A 77 1.81 19.52 6.79
C ALA A 77 2.79 19.88 5.65
N ASP A 78 3.59 18.91 5.21
CA ASP A 78 4.60 19.07 4.17
C ASP A 78 4.09 18.81 2.76
N MET A 79 2.80 18.48 2.58
CA MET A 79 2.22 18.13 1.27
C MET A 79 2.38 19.20 0.17
N THR A 80 2.66 20.45 0.54
CA THR A 80 2.86 21.59 -0.40
C THR A 80 4.32 22.01 -0.54
N LYS A 81 5.23 21.38 0.20
CA LYS A 81 6.65 21.73 0.20
C LYS A 81 7.40 20.92 -0.86
N ASP A 82 8.43 21.52 -1.44
CA ASP A 82 9.29 20.86 -2.41
C ASP A 82 10.14 19.77 -1.77
N SER A 83 10.60 18.80 -2.58
CA SER A 83 11.57 17.80 -2.14
C SER A 83 12.84 18.47 -1.65
N ALA A 84 13.35 18.05 -0.50
CA ALA A 84 14.56 18.63 0.08
C ALA A 84 15.35 17.59 0.86
N MET A 85 16.68 17.77 0.90
CA MET A 85 17.58 17.05 1.82
C MET A 85 17.42 17.56 3.26
N GLN A 86 16.21 17.35 3.79
CA GLN A 86 15.79 17.69 5.14
C GLN A 86 15.06 16.48 5.72
N ALA A 87 15.48 16.02 6.90
CA ALA A 87 14.80 14.94 7.60
C ALA A 87 13.32 15.29 7.82
N THR A 88 12.45 14.30 7.69
CA THR A 88 11.01 14.47 7.84
C THR A 88 10.41 13.40 8.76
N PRO A 89 9.51 13.75 9.71
CA PRO A 89 9.16 15.13 10.08
C PRO A 89 10.36 15.90 10.64
N ASP A 90 10.32 17.24 10.58
CA ASP A 90 11.35 18.07 11.21
C ASP A 90 11.42 17.71 12.71
N PRO A 91 12.62 17.60 13.33
CA PRO A 91 12.74 17.26 14.75
C PRO A 91 11.99 18.21 15.70
N ARG A 92 11.61 19.40 15.23
CA ARG A 92 10.83 20.39 15.97
C ARG A 92 9.32 20.24 15.80
N ASP A 93 8.89 19.50 14.79
CA ASP A 93 7.48 19.30 14.48
C ASP A 93 6.89 18.11 15.27
N PRO A 94 5.59 18.14 15.62
CA PRO A 94 4.94 17.02 16.28
C PRO A 94 4.91 15.78 15.38
N ILE A 95 5.35 14.63 15.91
CA ILE A 95 5.23 13.35 15.20
C ILE A 95 3.75 12.97 15.05
N THR A 96 3.27 12.97 13.82
CA THR A 96 1.88 12.68 13.47
C THR A 96 1.60 11.17 13.34
N ILE A 97 2.59 10.41 12.86
CA ILE A 97 2.58 8.95 12.71
C ILE A 97 3.81 8.37 13.43
N PRO A 98 3.66 7.77 14.62
CA PRO A 98 4.79 7.24 15.39
C PRO A 98 5.60 6.19 14.63
N GLY A 99 6.93 6.32 14.64
CA GLY A 99 7.84 5.38 13.99
C GLY A 99 8.04 5.62 12.48
N LEU A 100 7.32 6.58 11.90
CA LEU A 100 7.52 7.03 10.53
C LEU A 100 8.48 8.22 10.51
N HIS A 101 9.68 8.00 9.98
CA HIS A 101 10.75 8.98 9.89
C HIS A 101 11.54 8.74 8.60
N GLY A 102 12.00 9.80 7.97
CA GLY A 102 12.79 9.74 6.74
C GLY A 102 13.97 10.69 6.78
N ALA A 103 15.03 10.29 6.08
CA ALA A 103 16.28 11.03 6.02
C ALA A 103 16.19 12.29 5.14
N PHE A 104 15.22 12.32 4.23
CA PHE A 104 14.91 13.46 3.37
C PHE A 104 13.40 13.57 3.13
N ARG A 105 12.96 14.73 2.64
CA ARG A 105 11.58 14.95 2.21
C ARG A 105 11.46 14.77 0.71
N LEU A 106 10.43 14.03 0.30
CA LEU A 106 9.90 14.04 -1.05
C LEU A 106 8.63 14.87 -1.11
N SER A 107 8.48 15.65 -2.18
CA SER A 107 7.20 16.24 -2.55
C SER A 107 6.26 15.15 -3.06
N PRO A 108 4.94 15.37 -3.00
CA PRO A 108 3.98 14.49 -3.68
C PRO A 108 4.26 14.31 -5.18
N GLU A 109 4.73 15.36 -5.87
CA GLU A 109 5.04 15.23 -7.31
C GLU A 109 6.24 14.30 -7.55
N ASP A 110 7.34 14.48 -6.83
CA ASP A 110 8.55 13.65 -7.02
C ASP A 110 8.33 12.20 -6.55
N THR A 111 7.52 12.01 -5.50
CA THR A 111 7.09 10.67 -5.05
C THR A 111 6.36 9.95 -6.18
N PHE A 112 5.35 10.60 -6.77
CA PHE A 112 4.59 10.04 -7.88
C PHE A 112 5.50 9.74 -9.08
N ARG A 113 6.34 10.69 -9.49
CA ARG A 113 7.30 10.55 -10.60
C ARG A 113 8.20 9.34 -10.41
N PHE A 114 8.80 9.21 -9.22
CA PHE A 114 9.67 8.07 -8.93
C PHE A 114 8.91 6.75 -8.99
N MET A 115 7.69 6.68 -8.46
CA MET A 115 6.87 5.46 -8.53
C MET A 115 6.58 5.02 -9.97
N THR A 116 6.43 5.96 -10.92
CA THR A 116 6.27 5.61 -12.34
C THR A 116 7.49 4.86 -12.92
N THR A 117 8.67 5.00 -12.33
CA THR A 117 9.88 4.35 -12.83
C THR A 117 9.82 2.83 -12.72
N PHE A 118 9.01 2.26 -11.82
CA PHE A 118 8.92 0.80 -11.64
C PHE A 118 7.48 0.23 -11.69
N ALA A 119 6.46 1.07 -11.87
CA ALA A 119 5.06 0.65 -11.87
C ALA A 119 4.61 -0.23 -13.06
N GLY A 120 5.49 -0.49 -14.04
CA GLY A 120 5.11 -1.06 -15.33
C GLY A 120 4.68 -2.54 -15.32
N THR A 121 5.21 -3.37 -14.42
CA THR A 121 4.86 -4.80 -14.34
C THR A 121 4.69 -5.24 -12.89
N PRO A 122 4.04 -6.38 -12.62
CA PRO A 122 4.07 -6.97 -11.27
C PRO A 122 5.48 -7.28 -10.76
N VAL A 123 6.34 -7.84 -11.61
CA VAL A 123 7.71 -8.23 -11.25
C VAL A 123 8.53 -7.01 -10.84
N THR A 124 8.39 -5.89 -11.56
CA THR A 124 9.10 -4.65 -11.25
C THR A 124 8.53 -3.93 -10.05
N ARG A 125 7.28 -4.18 -9.63
CA ARG A 125 6.67 -3.58 -8.43
C ARG A 125 6.95 -4.36 -7.15
N ARG A 126 7.18 -5.67 -7.27
CA ARG A 126 7.26 -6.57 -6.11
C ARG A 126 8.23 -6.11 -5.01
N PRO A 127 9.45 -5.63 -5.31
CA PRO A 127 10.36 -5.19 -4.24
C PRO A 127 9.83 -4.00 -3.42
N PHE A 128 9.05 -3.11 -4.03
CA PHE A 128 8.39 -2.02 -3.34
C PHE A 128 7.27 -2.54 -2.43
N GLU A 129 6.45 -3.49 -2.91
CA GLU A 129 5.42 -4.14 -2.10
C GLU A 129 6.03 -4.83 -0.86
N ASP A 130 7.15 -5.53 -1.03
CA ASP A 130 7.87 -6.17 0.08
C ASP A 130 8.41 -5.12 1.09
N GLY A 131 8.87 -3.96 0.60
CA GLY A 131 9.29 -2.84 1.46
C GLY A 131 8.13 -2.21 2.24
N MET A 132 6.97 -2.04 1.60
CA MET A 132 5.75 -1.56 2.26
C MET A 132 5.19 -2.57 3.27
N ASP A 133 5.33 -3.87 3.00
CA ASP A 133 5.06 -4.95 3.98
C ASP A 133 5.95 -4.78 5.22
N ALA A 134 7.26 -4.60 5.03
CA ALA A 134 8.22 -4.39 6.12
C ALA A 134 7.93 -3.09 6.90
N LEU A 135 7.61 -1.99 6.21
CA LEU A 135 7.20 -0.73 6.83
C LEU A 135 5.96 -0.93 7.71
N SER A 136 4.93 -1.60 7.17
CA SER A 136 3.67 -1.83 7.88
C SER A 136 3.90 -2.63 9.17
N GLN A 137 4.72 -3.68 9.10
CA GLN A 137 5.10 -4.48 10.27
C GLN A 137 5.93 -3.70 11.30
N ARG A 138 6.68 -2.68 10.87
CA ARG A 138 7.51 -1.85 11.74
C ARG A 138 6.71 -0.72 12.41
N VAL A 139 5.83 -0.04 11.67
CA VAL A 139 5.14 1.18 12.11
C VAL A 139 3.81 0.87 12.81
N PHE A 140 3.07 -0.15 12.36
CA PHE A 140 1.78 -0.51 12.96
C PHE A 140 1.88 -0.81 14.47
N PRO A 141 2.85 -1.62 14.97
CA PRO A 141 2.94 -1.92 16.41
C PRO A 141 3.14 -0.65 17.25
N VAL A 142 3.95 0.29 16.77
CA VAL A 142 4.21 1.56 17.47
C VAL A 142 2.96 2.43 17.53
N ALA A 143 2.23 2.54 16.42
CA ALA A 143 0.96 3.26 16.37
C ALA A 143 -0.12 2.59 17.25
N ALA A 144 -0.18 1.26 17.24
CA ALA A 144 -1.09 0.44 18.03
C ALA A 144 -0.84 0.59 19.54
N ASP A 145 0.42 0.50 19.97
CA ASP A 145 0.82 0.68 21.37
C ASP A 145 0.54 2.11 21.84
N SER A 146 0.85 3.10 21.00
CA SER A 146 0.47 4.49 21.26
C SER A 146 -1.03 4.60 21.49
N ALA A 147 -1.87 4.07 20.60
CA ALA A 147 -3.32 4.16 20.72
C ALA A 147 -3.87 3.47 21.98
N LYS A 148 -3.31 2.31 22.37
CA LYS A 148 -3.66 1.63 23.63
C LYS A 148 -3.34 2.48 24.86
N SER A 149 -2.15 3.09 24.88
CA SER A 149 -1.68 3.89 26.02
C SER A 149 -2.45 5.19 26.20
N SER A 150 -2.78 5.89 25.12
CA SER A 150 -3.45 7.20 25.15
C SER A 150 -4.96 7.11 25.05
N ARG A 151 -5.51 5.95 24.68
CA ARG A 151 -6.92 5.77 24.28
C ARG A 151 -7.34 6.69 23.12
N ASP A 152 -6.37 7.09 22.28
CA ASP A 152 -6.57 7.94 21.11
C ASP A 152 -6.19 7.18 19.84
N VAL A 153 -7.16 7.01 18.95
CA VAL A 153 -7.01 6.25 17.70
C VAL A 153 -6.48 7.11 16.54
N THR A 154 -6.34 8.43 16.73
CA THR A 154 -5.94 9.39 15.69
C THR A 154 -4.64 9.00 15.00
N ARG A 155 -3.68 8.42 15.73
CA ARG A 155 -2.38 8.01 15.17
C ARG A 155 -2.49 6.78 14.26
N LEU A 156 -3.33 5.81 14.62
CA LEU A 156 -3.64 4.67 13.75
C LEU A 156 -4.43 5.12 12.51
N ASP A 157 -5.38 6.03 12.71
CA ASP A 157 -6.20 6.63 11.64
C ASP A 157 -5.33 7.35 10.60
N ARG A 158 -4.33 8.11 11.07
CA ARG A 158 -3.33 8.77 10.22
C ARG A 158 -2.43 7.79 9.50
N LEU A 159 -1.96 6.73 10.16
CA LEU A 159 -1.18 5.67 9.52
C LEU A 159 -1.96 5.05 8.35
N PHE A 160 -3.21 4.63 8.57
CA PHE A 160 -4.02 4.04 7.51
C PHE A 160 -4.35 5.04 6.40
N SER A 161 -4.55 6.30 6.74
CA SER A 161 -4.70 7.38 5.74
C SER A 161 -3.47 7.52 4.85
N ALA A 162 -2.27 7.55 5.44
CA ALA A 162 -1.02 7.66 4.69
C ALA A 162 -0.79 6.43 3.79
N LEU A 163 -1.04 5.22 4.31
CA LEU A 163 -0.99 3.97 3.55
C LEU A 163 -2.00 3.97 2.37
N GLY A 164 -3.20 4.50 2.59
CA GLY A 164 -4.20 4.69 1.53
C GLY A 164 -3.75 5.68 0.45
N ASN A 165 -3.06 6.76 0.84
CA ASN A 165 -2.48 7.71 -0.12
C ASN A 165 -1.40 7.04 -1.00
N VAL A 166 -0.49 6.26 -0.39
CA VAL A 166 0.54 5.49 -1.13
C VAL A 166 -0.13 4.58 -2.16
N ARG A 167 -1.21 3.89 -1.77
CA ARG A 167 -1.95 3.03 -2.70
C ARG A 167 -2.54 3.82 -3.86
N GLY A 168 -3.12 4.99 -3.61
CA GLY A 168 -3.60 5.87 -4.67
C GLY A 168 -2.49 6.27 -5.66
N PHE A 169 -1.28 6.54 -5.17
CA PHE A 169 -0.13 6.89 -6.00
C PHE A 169 0.38 5.70 -6.81
N GLU A 170 0.42 4.49 -6.25
CA GLU A 170 0.75 3.27 -7.00
C GLU A 170 -0.20 3.05 -8.18
N LEU A 171 -1.50 3.22 -7.93
CA LEU A 171 -2.55 3.04 -8.94
C LEU A 171 -2.39 4.04 -10.08
N ALA A 172 -2.21 5.32 -9.72
CA ALA A 172 -1.95 6.36 -10.70
C ALA A 172 -0.67 6.08 -11.50
N ALA A 173 0.41 5.68 -10.83
CA ALA A 173 1.70 5.41 -11.48
C ALA A 173 1.59 4.24 -12.46
N ALA A 174 0.88 3.18 -12.08
CA ALA A 174 0.60 2.05 -12.95
C ALA A 174 -0.23 2.45 -14.16
N MET A 175 -1.33 3.19 -13.97
CA MET A 175 -2.14 3.68 -15.09
C MET A 175 -1.34 4.56 -16.05
N ARG A 176 -0.46 5.41 -15.48
CA ARG A 176 0.40 6.31 -16.23
C ARG A 176 1.35 5.56 -17.16
N VAL A 177 1.93 4.46 -16.69
CA VAL A 177 2.89 3.64 -17.45
C VAL A 177 2.19 2.68 -18.41
N LEU A 178 1.11 2.03 -17.96
CA LEU A 178 0.39 1.04 -18.76
C LEU A 178 -0.44 1.66 -19.89
N LYS A 179 -0.81 2.95 -19.77
CA LYS A 179 -1.62 3.71 -20.75
C LYS A 179 -2.79 2.89 -21.29
N PRO A 180 -3.68 2.42 -20.40
CA PRO A 180 -4.79 1.59 -20.83
C PRO A 180 -5.68 2.36 -21.81
N LYS A 181 -6.16 1.66 -22.85
CA LYS A 181 -6.97 2.28 -23.91
C LYS A 181 -8.39 2.67 -23.48
N ASP A 182 -8.81 2.22 -22.30
CA ASP A 182 -10.15 2.44 -21.78
C ASP A 182 -10.21 3.71 -20.92
N GLU A 183 -10.97 4.71 -21.38
CA GLU A 183 -11.20 5.94 -20.62
C GLU A 183 -12.06 5.73 -19.37
N ALA A 184 -12.67 4.55 -19.18
CA ALA A 184 -13.44 4.20 -17.98
C ALA A 184 -12.56 4.00 -16.73
N LEU A 185 -11.23 3.94 -16.86
CA LEU A 185 -10.28 3.73 -15.75
C LEU A 185 -10.02 4.98 -14.89
N LYS A 186 -11.04 5.82 -14.66
CA LYS A 186 -10.93 7.05 -13.87
C LYS A 186 -11.08 6.83 -12.36
N SER A 187 -11.44 5.62 -11.92
CA SER A 187 -11.55 5.26 -10.50
C SER A 187 -10.42 4.33 -10.04
N ALA A 188 -10.10 4.40 -8.76
CA ALA A 188 -9.13 3.55 -8.08
C ALA A 188 -9.51 2.07 -8.17
N GLU A 189 -10.79 1.72 -8.02
CA GLU A 189 -11.28 0.35 -8.21
C GLU A 189 -10.99 -0.19 -9.61
N ALA A 190 -11.22 0.62 -10.65
CA ALA A 190 -10.97 0.22 -12.01
C ALA A 190 -9.46 0.05 -12.28
N ALA A 191 -8.62 0.91 -11.68
CA ALA A 191 -7.17 0.79 -11.72
C ALA A 191 -6.66 -0.47 -10.97
N GLU A 192 -7.22 -0.78 -9.80
CA GLU A 192 -6.90 -1.98 -9.02
C GLU A 192 -7.26 -3.25 -9.82
N SER A 193 -8.44 -3.23 -10.43
CA SER A 193 -8.93 -4.26 -11.34
C SER A 193 -7.98 -4.54 -12.51
N LEU A 194 -7.49 -3.48 -13.17
CA LEU A 194 -6.52 -3.59 -14.26
C LEU A 194 -5.21 -4.22 -13.79
N LEU A 195 -4.68 -3.76 -12.66
CA LEU A 195 -3.44 -4.27 -12.09
C LEU A 195 -3.52 -5.73 -11.70
N ALA A 196 -4.65 -6.14 -11.12
CA ALA A 196 -4.93 -7.53 -10.81
C ALA A 196 -4.99 -8.37 -12.10
N GLY A 197 -5.63 -7.86 -13.17
CA GLY A 197 -5.64 -8.52 -14.48
C GLY A 197 -4.25 -8.66 -15.12
N ALA A 198 -3.41 -7.63 -15.02
CA ALA A 198 -2.04 -7.64 -15.53
C ALA A 198 -1.16 -8.68 -14.80
N LEU A 199 -1.35 -8.85 -13.49
CA LEU A 199 -0.70 -9.89 -12.69
C LEU A 199 -0.99 -11.29 -13.24
N LEU A 200 -2.25 -11.58 -13.56
CA LEU A 200 -2.68 -12.87 -14.12
C LEU A 200 -2.05 -13.13 -15.50
N GLY A 201 -2.02 -12.11 -16.36
CA GLY A 201 -1.45 -12.23 -17.69
C GLY A 201 0.05 -12.49 -17.69
N ALA A 202 0.78 -11.89 -16.73
CA ALA A 202 2.24 -12.00 -16.66
C ALA A 202 2.73 -13.31 -16.03
N LEU A 203 2.00 -13.87 -15.05
CA LEU A 203 2.45 -15.01 -14.26
C LEU A 203 1.78 -16.35 -14.64
N GLY A 204 0.80 -16.33 -15.55
CA GLY A 204 0.00 -17.51 -15.89
C GLY A 204 -0.84 -17.99 -14.70
N LEU A 205 -1.65 -19.04 -14.89
CA LEU A 205 -2.48 -19.63 -13.81
C LEU A 205 -1.67 -20.31 -12.68
N LEU A 206 -0.35 -20.12 -12.62
CA LEU A 206 0.47 -20.56 -11.50
C LEU A 206 0.24 -19.57 -10.35
N PRO A 207 -0.13 -20.03 -9.13
CA PRO A 207 -0.36 -19.12 -8.02
C PRO A 207 0.97 -18.43 -7.69
N PRO A 208 1.11 -17.11 -7.93
CA PRO A 208 2.38 -16.42 -7.71
C PRO A 208 2.67 -16.19 -6.21
N PHE A 209 1.78 -16.68 -5.35
CA PHE A 209 1.78 -16.49 -3.90
C PHE A 209 2.22 -17.75 -3.15
N SER A 210 3.29 -18.42 -3.59
CA SER A 210 3.97 -19.41 -2.72
C SER A 210 4.55 -18.75 -1.46
N ALA A 211 4.61 -17.42 -1.42
CA ALA A 211 4.82 -16.63 -0.23
C ALA A 211 3.47 -16.18 0.36
N ILE A 212 3.31 -16.35 1.67
CA ILE A 212 2.16 -15.84 2.44
C ILE A 212 2.05 -14.33 2.17
N PRO A 213 0.93 -13.81 1.65
CA PRO A 213 0.78 -12.39 1.39
C PRO A 213 0.99 -11.60 2.68
N GLY A 214 1.86 -10.59 2.63
CA GLY A 214 2.14 -9.69 3.75
C GLY A 214 1.00 -8.72 4.00
N THR A 215 1.13 -7.96 5.10
CA THR A 215 0.13 -6.99 5.57
C THR A 215 -0.24 -5.94 4.52
N TRP A 216 0.74 -5.35 3.84
CA TRP A 216 0.53 -4.39 2.76
C TRP A 216 -0.20 -5.03 1.58
N THR A 217 0.20 -6.24 1.17
CA THR A 217 -0.46 -6.95 0.07
C THR A 217 -1.96 -7.17 0.39
N ALA A 218 -2.27 -7.62 1.60
CA ALA A 218 -3.64 -7.86 2.04
C ALA A 218 -4.47 -6.56 2.12
N LEU A 219 -3.90 -5.47 2.65
CA LEU A 219 -4.58 -4.17 2.72
C LEU A 219 -4.79 -3.54 1.33
N SER A 220 -3.79 -3.60 0.46
CA SER A 220 -3.79 -2.93 -0.86
C SER A 220 -4.64 -3.64 -1.91
N THR A 221 -4.84 -4.94 -1.79
CA THR A 221 -5.64 -5.73 -2.75
C THR A 221 -7.07 -5.93 -2.31
N GLY A 222 -7.37 -5.79 -1.01
CA GLY A 222 -8.69 -6.06 -0.42
C GLY A 222 -9.03 -7.55 -0.48
N VAL A 223 -9.13 -8.15 -1.66
CA VAL A 223 -9.45 -9.55 -1.87
C VAL A 223 -8.34 -10.16 -2.72
N ASP A 224 -7.25 -10.63 -2.09
CA ASP A 224 -6.10 -11.19 -2.79
C ASP A 224 -6.56 -12.18 -3.88
N ALA A 225 -6.24 -11.81 -5.12
CA ALA A 225 -6.17 -12.58 -6.36
C ALA A 225 -7.32 -13.54 -6.72
N TYR A 226 -7.80 -14.42 -5.82
CA TYR A 226 -8.73 -15.53 -6.09
C TYR A 226 -10.04 -15.12 -6.79
N TYR A 227 -10.62 -13.95 -6.48
CA TYR A 227 -11.83 -13.46 -7.17
C TYR A 227 -11.55 -12.83 -8.53
N THR A 228 -10.32 -12.35 -8.77
CA THR A 228 -9.90 -11.95 -10.12
C THR A 228 -9.89 -13.17 -11.07
N TYR A 229 -9.72 -14.40 -10.57
CA TYR A 229 -9.77 -15.64 -11.36
C TYR A 229 -11.20 -16.09 -11.74
N GLY A 230 -12.25 -15.41 -11.24
CA GLY A 230 -13.65 -15.67 -11.58
C GLY A 230 -14.34 -14.56 -12.38
N ARG A 231 -13.57 -13.64 -12.98
CA ARG A 231 -14.13 -12.52 -13.74
C ARG A 231 -14.70 -12.98 -15.09
N ASP A 232 -16.02 -12.83 -15.25
CA ASP A 232 -16.61 -12.65 -16.58
C ASP A 232 -16.47 -11.16 -16.96
N PRO A 233 -15.84 -10.82 -18.10
CA PRO A 233 -15.74 -9.44 -18.59
C PRO A 233 -17.08 -8.72 -18.85
N LYS A 234 -18.23 -9.37 -18.64
CA LYS A 234 -19.58 -8.82 -18.85
C LYS A 234 -20.38 -8.48 -17.59
N MET A 235 -19.76 -8.43 -16.40
CA MET A 235 -20.49 -8.19 -15.15
C MET A 235 -21.33 -6.91 -15.16
N GLN A 236 -22.58 -7.02 -14.71
CA GLN A 236 -23.54 -5.93 -14.61
C GLN A 236 -23.27 -5.07 -13.35
N VAL A 237 -23.83 -3.85 -13.30
CA VAL A 237 -23.67 -2.87 -12.21
C VAL A 237 -23.95 -3.44 -10.81
N ASP A 238 -24.85 -4.42 -10.68
CA ASP A 238 -25.19 -5.04 -9.40
C ASP A 238 -24.14 -6.06 -8.90
N GLU A 239 -23.31 -6.62 -9.78
CA GLU A 239 -22.16 -7.44 -9.40
C GLU A 239 -20.98 -6.57 -8.98
N LEU A 240 -20.79 -5.41 -9.63
CA LEU A 240 -19.81 -4.39 -9.21
C LEU A 240 -20.07 -3.89 -7.78
N LYS A 241 -21.33 -3.62 -7.41
CA LYS A 241 -21.70 -3.22 -6.03
C LYS A 241 -21.44 -4.33 -4.99
N LYS A 242 -21.57 -5.61 -5.36
CA LYS A 242 -21.26 -6.74 -4.48
C LYS A 242 -19.76 -6.91 -4.29
N LEU A 243 -18.97 -6.62 -5.33
CA LEU A 243 -17.50 -6.61 -5.28
C LEU A 243 -16.99 -5.48 -4.39
N ASP A 244 -17.51 -4.26 -4.56
CA ASP A 244 -17.12 -3.08 -3.78
C ASP A 244 -17.39 -3.30 -2.27
N GLY A 245 -18.57 -3.84 -1.93
CA GLY A 245 -18.87 -4.27 -0.57
C GLY A 245 -17.94 -5.37 -0.02
N SER A 246 -17.44 -6.26 -0.87
CA SER A 246 -16.55 -7.35 -0.47
C SER A 246 -15.11 -6.89 -0.23
N GLU A 247 -14.61 -5.90 -0.98
CA GLU A 247 -13.27 -5.35 -0.81
C GLU A 247 -13.14 -4.51 0.46
N ALA A 248 -14.12 -3.63 0.71
CA ALA A 248 -14.16 -2.85 1.95
C ALA A 248 -14.24 -3.76 3.18
N LEU A 249 -15.08 -4.81 3.12
CA LEU A 249 -15.18 -5.80 4.18
C LEU A 249 -13.87 -6.56 4.41
N ALA A 250 -13.15 -6.88 3.33
CA ALA A 250 -11.90 -7.59 3.40
C ALA A 250 -10.78 -6.74 4.03
N ARG A 251 -10.70 -5.45 3.68
CA ARG A 251 -9.76 -4.51 4.31
C ARG A 251 -10.08 -4.31 5.79
N GLN A 252 -11.37 -4.23 6.14
CA GLN A 252 -11.81 -4.21 7.53
C GLN A 252 -11.41 -5.50 8.27
N TYR A 253 -11.56 -6.66 7.63
CA TYR A 253 -11.13 -7.94 8.16
C TYR A 253 -9.63 -8.00 8.42
N GLU A 254 -8.82 -7.48 7.49
CA GLU A 254 -7.37 -7.43 7.67
C GLU A 254 -6.96 -6.44 8.77
N ALA A 255 -7.58 -5.25 8.82
CA ALA A 255 -7.37 -4.30 9.92
C ALA A 255 -7.69 -4.94 11.28
N ALA A 256 -8.77 -5.73 11.37
CA ALA A 256 -9.13 -6.47 12.57
C ALA A 256 -8.07 -7.52 12.95
N ARG A 257 -7.53 -8.24 11.96
CA ARG A 257 -6.46 -9.23 12.18
C ARG A 257 -5.20 -8.57 12.74
N LEU A 258 -4.80 -7.42 12.19
CA LEU A 258 -3.66 -6.63 12.70
C LEU A 258 -3.91 -6.14 14.13
N LEU A 259 -5.10 -5.60 14.40
CA LEU A 259 -5.48 -5.17 15.75
C LEU A 259 -5.37 -6.32 16.76
N MET A 260 -5.88 -7.52 16.41
CA MET A 260 -5.78 -8.71 17.27
C MET A 260 -4.34 -9.14 17.51
N GLN A 261 -3.50 -9.16 16.47
CA GLN A 261 -2.07 -9.50 16.58
C GLN A 261 -1.32 -8.56 17.55
N HIS A 262 -1.80 -7.32 17.69
CA HIS A 262 -1.20 -6.32 18.57
C HIS A 262 -1.99 -6.09 19.86
N GLY A 263 -2.80 -7.07 20.28
CA GLY A 263 -3.40 -7.12 21.61
C GLY A 263 -4.69 -6.32 21.80
N PHE A 264 -5.32 -5.89 20.70
CA PHE A 264 -6.71 -5.43 20.78
C PHE A 264 -7.62 -6.65 20.82
N ALA A 265 -8.25 -6.88 21.98
CA ALA A 265 -9.14 -8.01 22.16
C ALA A 265 -10.57 -7.67 21.69
N PRO A 266 -11.17 -8.45 20.79
CA PRO A 266 -12.61 -8.37 20.55
C PRO A 266 -13.36 -8.79 21.82
N LYS A 267 -14.54 -8.20 22.05
CA LYS A 267 -15.45 -8.59 23.13
C LYS A 267 -15.99 -10.00 22.91
N VAL A 268 -16.33 -10.33 21.66
CA VAL A 268 -16.79 -11.64 21.23
C VAL A 268 -15.68 -12.26 20.37
N PRO A 269 -15.06 -13.37 20.79
CA PRO A 269 -14.00 -14.00 20.00
C PRO A 269 -14.54 -14.48 18.64
N PRO A 270 -13.68 -14.63 17.62
CA PRO A 270 -14.07 -15.28 16.38
C PRO A 270 -14.67 -16.66 16.68
N SER A 271 -15.72 -17.04 15.95
CA SER A 271 -16.36 -18.36 16.13
C SER A 271 -16.81 -18.97 14.81
N GLY A 272 -17.09 -20.27 14.83
CA GLY A 272 -17.60 -21.00 13.67
C GLY A 272 -16.68 -20.88 12.46
N ALA A 273 -17.22 -20.40 11.35
CA ALA A 273 -16.56 -20.44 10.06
C ALA A 273 -15.56 -19.29 9.80
N ILE A 274 -15.46 -18.33 10.73
CA ILE A 274 -14.46 -17.25 10.70
C ILE A 274 -13.30 -17.50 11.67
N ALA A 275 -13.39 -18.52 12.53
CA ALA A 275 -12.38 -18.85 13.55
C ALA A 275 -11.35 -19.87 13.07
N GLY A 276 -10.08 -19.56 13.22
CA GLY A 276 -8.95 -20.48 13.11
C GLY A 276 -8.93 -21.49 14.27
N GLN A 277 -8.08 -22.51 14.14
CA GLN A 277 -7.96 -23.58 15.15
C GLN A 277 -7.41 -23.07 16.50
N ASP A 278 -6.70 -21.95 16.47
CA ASP A 278 -6.07 -21.27 17.60
C ASP A 278 -6.93 -20.13 18.17
N GLY A 279 -8.17 -19.96 17.69
CA GLY A 279 -9.05 -18.85 18.09
C GLY A 279 -8.73 -17.52 17.43
N THR A 280 -7.82 -17.49 16.44
CA THR A 280 -7.58 -16.31 15.59
C THR A 280 -8.60 -16.22 14.45
N LEU A 281 -8.53 -15.15 13.66
CA LEU A 281 -9.29 -15.03 12.42
C LEU A 281 -8.66 -15.90 11.33
N ARG A 282 -9.47 -16.69 10.62
CA ARG A 282 -9.01 -17.40 9.40
C ARG A 282 -8.59 -16.40 8.33
N PRO A 283 -7.76 -16.79 7.35
CA PRO A 283 -7.55 -15.96 6.17
C PRO A 283 -8.88 -15.60 5.52
N PHE A 284 -9.07 -14.33 5.15
CA PHE A 284 -10.33 -13.84 4.57
C PHE A 284 -10.77 -14.65 3.35
N GLN A 285 -9.80 -15.12 2.55
CA GLN A 285 -10.03 -16.01 1.40
C GLN A 285 -10.76 -17.31 1.74
N GLU A 286 -10.56 -17.87 2.93
CA GLU A 286 -11.27 -19.07 3.38
C GLU A 286 -12.69 -18.77 3.82
N VAL A 287 -12.93 -17.55 4.31
CA VAL A 287 -14.24 -17.09 4.75
C VAL A 287 -15.14 -16.80 3.55
N ILE A 288 -14.63 -16.09 2.54
CA ILE A 288 -15.40 -15.73 1.34
C ILE A 288 -15.75 -16.92 0.45
N LYS A 289 -14.99 -18.02 0.50
CA LYS A 289 -15.34 -19.29 -0.18
C LYS A 289 -16.70 -19.84 0.26
N GLN A 290 -17.21 -19.39 1.40
CA GLN A 290 -18.52 -19.78 1.93
C GLN A 290 -19.66 -18.90 1.38
N GLY A 291 -19.35 -17.91 0.54
CA GLY A 291 -20.30 -16.98 -0.07
C GLY A 291 -20.97 -16.03 0.93
N ASN A 292 -22.21 -15.62 0.62
CA ASN A 292 -22.99 -14.71 1.45
C ASN A 292 -23.12 -15.13 2.93
N PRO A 293 -23.29 -16.42 3.29
CA PRO A 293 -23.27 -16.85 4.69
C PRO A 293 -21.98 -16.47 5.42
N GLY A 294 -20.81 -16.66 4.79
CA GLY A 294 -19.51 -16.30 5.39
C GLY A 294 -19.39 -14.80 5.60
N MET A 295 -19.76 -13.99 4.61
CA MET A 295 -19.73 -12.52 4.72
C MET A 295 -20.66 -12.00 5.82
N LYS A 296 -21.89 -12.54 5.92
CA LYS A 296 -22.82 -12.17 7.00
C LYS A 296 -22.29 -12.52 8.40
N LEU A 297 -21.57 -13.63 8.54
CA LEU A 297 -20.93 -13.99 9.81
C LEU A 297 -19.84 -12.99 10.18
N VAL A 298 -19.06 -12.50 9.21
CA VAL A 298 -18.08 -11.44 9.44
C VAL A 298 -18.75 -10.15 9.87
N ASP A 299 -19.78 -9.70 9.14
CA ASP A 299 -20.53 -8.47 9.48
C ASP A 299 -21.12 -8.55 10.88
N GLN A 300 -21.77 -9.67 11.21
CA GLN A 300 -22.36 -9.88 12.52
C GLN A 300 -21.30 -9.88 13.62
N TRP A 301 -20.15 -10.53 13.39
CA TRP A 301 -19.05 -10.53 14.35
C TRP A 301 -18.51 -9.12 14.60
N PHE A 302 -18.44 -8.28 13.56
CA PHE A 302 -18.08 -6.87 13.74
C PHE A 302 -19.13 -6.08 14.52
N ILE A 303 -20.42 -6.29 14.24
CA ILE A 303 -21.54 -5.68 15.00
C ILE A 303 -21.47 -6.06 16.48
N ASP A 304 -21.29 -7.36 16.77
CA ASP A 304 -21.19 -7.89 18.14
C ASP A 304 -19.97 -7.30 18.90
N ASN A 305 -18.96 -6.86 18.14
CA ASN A 305 -17.75 -6.21 18.64
C ASN A 305 -17.80 -4.67 18.59
N GLY A 306 -18.98 -4.09 18.39
CA GLY A 306 -19.23 -2.66 18.54
C GLY A 306 -19.20 -1.83 17.26
N MET A 307 -19.18 -2.45 16.08
CA MET A 307 -19.35 -1.74 14.82
C MET A 307 -20.69 -0.98 14.79
N GLY A 308 -20.68 0.29 14.36
CA GLY A 308 -21.88 1.13 14.31
C GLY A 308 -22.24 1.81 15.64
N THR A 309 -21.39 1.66 16.66
CA THR A 309 -21.52 2.41 17.92
C THR A 309 -20.77 3.74 17.86
N THR A 310 -21.06 4.68 18.76
CA THR A 310 -20.30 5.94 18.91
C THR A 310 -18.97 5.75 19.65
N LYS A 311 -18.62 4.51 20.04
CA LYS A 311 -17.41 4.20 20.79
C LYS A 311 -16.28 3.88 19.80
N GLU A 312 -15.51 4.90 19.45
CA GLU A 312 -14.41 4.80 18.47
C GLU A 312 -13.35 3.74 18.80
N PHE A 313 -13.18 3.41 20.09
CA PHE A 313 -12.23 2.38 20.54
C PHE A 313 -12.82 0.96 20.60
N SER A 314 -14.12 0.79 20.29
CA SER A 314 -14.69 -0.56 20.20
C SER A 314 -14.10 -1.28 18.99
N PHE A 315 -13.83 -2.58 19.13
CA PHE A 315 -13.03 -3.32 18.16
C PHE A 315 -13.62 -3.30 16.75
N GLY A 316 -14.94 -3.50 16.63
CA GLY A 316 -15.64 -3.46 15.35
C GLY A 316 -15.65 -2.07 14.72
N GLU A 317 -15.79 -1.01 15.53
CA GLU A 317 -15.77 0.36 15.04
C GLU A 317 -14.37 0.82 14.64
N LEU A 318 -13.35 0.46 15.44
CA LEU A 318 -11.96 0.79 15.16
C LEU A 318 -11.49 0.13 13.86
N SER A 319 -11.71 -1.18 13.69
CA SER A 319 -11.36 -1.87 12.43
C SER A 319 -12.04 -1.25 11.20
N ARG A 320 -13.33 -0.92 11.30
CA ARG A 320 -14.09 -0.21 10.24
C ARG A 320 -13.48 1.15 9.92
N ARG A 321 -13.13 1.92 10.96
CA ARG A 321 -12.51 3.25 10.82
C ARG A 321 -11.17 3.15 10.09
N LEU A 322 -10.30 2.22 10.47
CA LEU A 322 -9.00 2.03 9.83
C LEU A 322 -9.15 1.68 8.34
N ALA A 323 -10.05 0.76 8.00
CA ALA A 323 -10.34 0.42 6.60
C ALA A 323 -10.91 1.61 5.82
N THR A 324 -11.84 2.37 6.43
CA THR A 324 -12.41 3.58 5.82
C THR A 324 -11.35 4.64 5.57
N SER A 325 -10.41 4.83 6.50
CA SER A 325 -9.33 5.81 6.36
C SER A 325 -8.33 5.41 5.28
N PHE A 326 -8.06 4.11 5.12
CA PHE A 326 -7.27 3.62 3.99
C PHE A 326 -8.00 3.85 2.66
N ASP A 327 -9.23 3.35 2.53
CA ASP A 327 -9.98 3.42 1.26
C ASP A 327 -10.33 4.85 0.86
N GLY A 328 -10.74 5.67 1.83
CA GLY A 328 -11.11 7.07 1.63
C GLY A 328 -9.96 7.96 1.15
N ARG A 329 -8.71 7.49 1.22
CA ARG A 329 -7.53 8.22 0.74
C ARG A 329 -7.00 7.76 -0.62
N LYS A 330 -7.36 6.56 -1.09
CA LYS A 330 -6.90 6.03 -2.38
C LYS A 330 -7.32 6.92 -3.56
N GLN A 331 -8.61 7.18 -3.71
CA GLN A 331 -9.14 7.94 -4.85
C GLN A 331 -8.62 9.38 -4.86
N PRO A 332 -8.71 10.16 -3.76
CA PRO A 332 -8.17 11.53 -3.77
C PRO A 332 -6.67 11.58 -4.09
N ALA A 333 -5.88 10.61 -3.59
CA ALA A 333 -4.46 10.54 -3.88
C ALA A 333 -4.17 10.20 -5.34
N MET A 334 -4.91 9.25 -5.93
CA MET A 334 -4.84 8.96 -7.36
C MET A 334 -5.18 10.19 -8.21
N GLU A 335 -6.29 10.88 -7.91
CA GLU A 335 -6.74 12.07 -8.65
C GLU A 335 -5.74 13.23 -8.54
N ARG A 336 -5.10 13.39 -7.37
CA ARG A 336 -4.09 14.42 -7.14
C ARG A 336 -2.97 14.33 -8.17
N THR A 337 -2.60 13.12 -8.59
CA THR A 337 -1.51 12.90 -9.56
C THR A 337 -1.79 13.48 -10.95
N TRP A 338 -3.06 13.68 -11.31
CA TRP A 338 -3.45 14.26 -12.61
C TRP A 338 -3.05 15.74 -12.73
N LEU A 339 -2.72 16.39 -11.61
CA LEU A 339 -2.20 17.75 -11.59
C LEU A 339 -0.70 17.82 -11.95
N TYR A 340 0.03 16.70 -11.91
CA TYR A 340 1.44 16.61 -12.25
C TYR A 340 1.60 16.50 -13.77
N LYS A 341 1.46 17.64 -14.45
CA LYS A 341 1.35 17.76 -15.93
C LYS A 341 2.67 17.71 -16.69
N ASN A 342 3.78 17.64 -15.98
CA ASN A 342 5.09 17.63 -16.61
C ASN A 342 5.30 16.32 -17.38
N LYS A 343 5.90 16.42 -18.56
CA LYS A 343 6.17 15.27 -19.42
C LYS A 343 7.14 14.33 -18.70
N LEU A 344 6.74 13.07 -18.51
CA LEU A 344 7.58 12.03 -17.91
C LEU A 344 8.33 11.28 -19.01
N THR A 345 9.39 10.54 -18.70
CA THR A 345 9.96 9.60 -19.69
C THR A 345 9.10 8.36 -19.92
N THR A 346 8.15 8.07 -19.03
CA THR A 346 7.15 7.02 -19.19
C THR A 346 6.02 7.41 -20.16
N ASP A 347 6.09 8.61 -20.71
CA ASP A 347 5.11 9.32 -21.52
C ASP A 347 5.41 9.24 -23.02
#